data_AF-A0A3M9Z1R0-F1
#
_entry.id   AF-A0A3M9Z1R0-F1
#
_cell.length_a   1.000
_cell.length_b   1.000
_cell.length_c   1.000
_cell.angle_alpha   90.00
_cell.angle_beta   90.00
_cell.angle_gamma   90.00
#
_symmetry.space_group_name_H-M   'P 1'
#
loop_
_entity.id
_entity.type
_entity.pdbx_description
1 polymer ?
#
loop_
_entity_poly.entity_id
_entity_poly.type
_entity_poly.pdbx_seq_one_letter_code
_entity_poly.pdbx_strand_id
1 'polypeptide(L)'
;MLKQIDSPRILAYIQTIAAQSDLQQGNVKQAITRAEAALEAAQVVDNPSDIALAGAIVIQAHGQLGDVDCAKHQFTQLKAQLKGHALSALAQEQMTQLERGPAELKRI
;
A
#
# COMPACT_ATOMS: atom_id res chain seq x y z
N MET A 1 -18.64 5.83 -21.50
CA MET A 1 -17.68 4.81 -21.02
C MET A 1 -16.89 5.21 -19.76
N LEU A 2 -17.05 6.41 -19.17
CA LEU A 2 -16.32 6.78 -17.94
C LEU A 2 -16.78 6.03 -16.66
N LYS A 3 -18.07 5.72 -16.54
CA LYS A 3 -18.65 5.14 -15.31
C LYS A 3 -18.09 3.78 -14.88
N GLN A 4 -17.48 3.02 -15.78
CA GLN A 4 -16.93 1.68 -15.45
C GLN A 4 -15.50 1.73 -14.90
N ILE A 5 -14.73 2.78 -15.22
CA ILE A 5 -13.35 2.97 -14.74
C ILE A 5 -13.35 3.66 -13.37
N ASP A 6 -14.39 4.43 -13.06
CA ASP A 6 -14.52 5.11 -11.76
C ASP A 6 -14.73 4.12 -10.60
N SER A 7 -15.43 3.00 -10.82
CA SER A 7 -15.76 2.07 -9.74
C SER A 7 -14.52 1.42 -9.10
N PRO A 8 -13.56 0.83 -9.86
CA PRO A 8 -12.36 0.28 -9.26
C PRO A 8 -11.44 1.36 -8.67
N ARG A 9 -11.37 2.56 -9.28
CA ARG A 9 -10.56 3.66 -8.75
C ARG A 9 -11.06 4.17 -7.40
N ILE A 10 -12.37 4.38 -7.28
CA ILE A 10 -13.01 4.78 -6.02
C ILE A 10 -12.84 3.67 -4.98
N LEU A 11 -13.00 2.41 -5.40
CA LEU A 11 -12.79 1.26 -4.52
C LEU A 11 -11.36 1.22 -3.97
N ALA A 12 -10.35 1.37 -4.84
CA ALA A 12 -8.94 1.42 -4.45
C ALA A 12 -8.69 2.53 -3.42
N TYR A 13 -9.22 3.74 -3.67
CA TYR A 13 -9.08 4.86 -2.76
C TYR A 13 -9.73 4.62 -1.39
N ILE A 14 -10.98 4.18 -1.36
CA ILE A 14 -11.72 3.92 -0.11
C ILE A 14 -11.05 2.81 0.70
N GLN A 15 -10.65 1.72 0.04
CA GLN A 15 -10.01 0.60 0.70
C GLN A 15 -8.62 0.97 1.23
N THR A 16 -7.86 1.79 0.50
CA THR A 16 -6.55 2.31 0.97
C THR A 16 -6.71 3.12 2.25
N ILE A 17 -7.69 4.03 2.31
CA ILE A 17 -7.96 4.83 3.53
C ILE A 17 -8.38 3.94 4.70
N ALA A 18 -9.30 3.02 4.46
CA ALA A 18 -9.77 2.11 5.49
C ALA A 18 -8.64 1.21 6.00
N ALA A 19 -7.79 0.70 5.12
CA ALA A 19 -6.63 -0.10 5.49
C ALA A 19 -5.62 0.69 6.34
N GLN A 20 -5.36 1.96 5.99
CA GLN A 20 -4.49 2.82 6.77
C GLN A 20 -5.04 3.07 8.17
N SER A 21 -6.35 3.29 8.30
CA SER A 21 -7.03 3.45 9.59
C SER A 21 -6.94 2.16 10.42
N ASP A 22 -7.19 1.01 9.80
CA ASP A 22 -7.06 -0.29 10.47
C ASP A 22 -5.63 -0.53 10.98
N LEU A 23 -4.62 -0.16 10.17
CA LEU A 23 -3.21 -0.29 10.56
C LEU A 23 -2.86 0.61 11.76
N GLN A 24 -3.34 1.86 11.75
CA GLN A 24 -3.13 2.81 12.86
C GLN A 24 -3.81 2.36 14.15
N GLN A 25 -4.93 1.64 14.07
CA GLN A 25 -5.65 1.11 15.21
C GLN A 25 -5.10 -0.25 15.70
N GLY A 26 -4.06 -0.80 15.04
CA GLY A 26 -3.52 -2.12 15.36
C GLY A 26 -4.38 -3.28 14.88
N ASN A 27 -5.39 -3.04 14.03
CA ASN A 27 -6.21 -4.06 13.39
C ASN A 27 -5.49 -4.67 12.18
N VAL A 28 -4.26 -5.15 12.39
CA VAL A 28 -3.29 -5.45 11.32
C VAL A 28 -3.83 -6.44 10.28
N LYS A 29 -4.60 -7.46 10.69
CA LYS A 29 -5.21 -8.42 9.75
C LYS A 29 -6.24 -7.77 8.82
N GLN A 30 -7.08 -6.88 9.36
CA GLN A 30 -8.06 -6.15 8.53
C GLN A 30 -7.36 -5.17 7.59
N ALA A 31 -6.30 -4.52 8.07
CA ALA A 31 -5.46 -3.65 7.24
C ALA A 31 -4.91 -4.40 6.02
N ILE A 32 -4.36 -5.61 6.20
CA ILE A 32 -3.87 -6.45 5.10
C ILE A 32 -4.99 -6.74 4.10
N THR A 33 -6.11 -7.29 4.56
CA THR A 33 -7.22 -7.66 3.67
C THR A 33 -7.73 -6.47 2.85
N ARG A 34 -7.86 -5.29 3.46
CA ARG A 34 -8.30 -4.09 2.74
C ARG A 34 -7.23 -3.54 1.80
N ALA A 35 -5.97 -3.55 2.23
CA ALA A 35 -4.87 -3.05 1.40
C ALA A 35 -4.63 -3.94 0.17
N GLU A 36 -4.76 -5.27 0.30
CA GLU A 36 -4.70 -6.20 -0.82
C GLU A 36 -5.84 -5.96 -1.82
N ALA A 37 -7.07 -5.78 -1.34
CA ALA A 37 -8.20 -5.43 -2.20
C ALA A 37 -8.02 -4.07 -2.89
N ALA A 38 -7.43 -3.09 -2.19
CA ALA A 38 -7.10 -1.80 -2.77
C ALA A 38 -6.03 -1.92 -3.86
N LEU A 39 -5.00 -2.74 -3.61
CA LEU A 39 -3.90 -2.99 -4.52
C LEU A 39 -4.39 -3.66 -5.80
N GLU A 40 -5.23 -4.69 -5.69
CA GLU A 40 -5.86 -5.34 -6.85
C GLU A 40 -6.66 -4.33 -7.67
N ALA A 41 -7.51 -3.53 -7.02
CA ALA A 41 -8.30 -2.51 -7.71
C ALA A 41 -7.44 -1.44 -8.39
N ALA A 42 -6.34 -1.03 -7.75
CA ALA A 42 -5.38 -0.06 -8.30
C ALA A 42 -4.60 -0.61 -9.50
N GLN A 43 -4.27 -1.91 -9.49
CA GLN A 43 -3.63 -2.61 -10.60
C GLN A 43 -4.56 -2.72 -11.81
N VAL A 44 -5.86 -2.98 -11.59
CA VAL A 44 -6.87 -3.04 -12.67
C VAL A 44 -6.96 -1.73 -13.44
N VAL A 45 -6.81 -0.59 -12.77
CA VAL A 45 -6.86 0.75 -13.40
C VAL A 45 -5.48 1.31 -13.76
N ASP A 46 -4.42 0.53 -13.58
CA ASP A 46 -3.03 0.91 -13.82
C ASP A 46 -2.69 2.30 -13.24
N ASN A 47 -2.99 2.51 -11.96
CA ASN A 47 -2.66 3.76 -11.26
C ASN A 47 -1.44 3.55 -10.34
N PRO A 48 -0.22 3.94 -10.77
CA PRO A 48 1.01 3.68 -10.01
C PRO A 48 1.01 4.29 -8.61
N SER A 49 0.35 5.43 -8.42
CA SER A 49 0.29 6.08 -7.11
C SER A 49 -0.59 5.29 -6.14
N ASP A 50 -1.73 4.79 -6.60
CA ASP A 50 -2.62 3.98 -5.74
C ASP A 50 -2.01 2.61 -5.46
N ILE A 51 -1.33 2.02 -6.45
CA ILE A 51 -0.54 0.77 -6.30
C ILE A 51 0.53 0.97 -5.21
N ALA A 52 1.28 2.07 -5.25
CA ALA A 52 2.31 2.38 -4.27
C ALA A 52 1.73 2.54 -2.85
N LEU A 53 0.61 3.25 -2.70
CA LEU A 53 -0.01 3.49 -1.40
C LEU A 53 -0.57 2.19 -0.79
N ALA A 54 -1.37 1.45 -1.56
CA ALA A 54 -1.95 0.19 -1.10
C ALA A 54 -0.86 -0.84 -0.79
N GLY A 55 0.13 -0.98 -1.68
CA GLY A 55 1.27 -1.88 -1.47
C GLY A 55 2.10 -1.51 -0.25
N ALA A 56 2.28 -0.21 0.03
CA ALA A 56 3.00 0.23 1.22
C ALA A 56 2.31 -0.19 2.52
N ILE A 57 0.98 -0.12 2.57
CA ILE A 57 0.21 -0.56 3.74
C ILE A 57 0.33 -2.07 3.94
N VAL A 58 0.27 -2.88 2.87
CA VAL A 58 0.49 -4.34 2.95
C VAL A 58 1.86 -4.63 3.58
N ILE A 59 2.92 -3.99 3.08
CA ILE A 59 4.29 -4.17 3.56
C ILE A 59 4.44 -3.76 5.03
N GLN A 60 3.88 -2.61 5.42
CA GLN A 60 3.89 -2.16 6.81
C GLN A 60 3.16 -3.13 7.73
N ALA A 61 2.00 -3.65 7.30
CA ALA A 61 1.20 -4.57 8.07
C ALA A 61 1.91 -5.93 8.28
N HIS A 62 2.55 -6.49 7.24
CA HIS A 62 3.41 -7.67 7.41
C HIS A 62 4.59 -7.39 8.33
N GLY A 63 5.20 -6.21 8.24
CA GLY A 63 6.24 -5.76 9.16
C GLY A 63 5.76 -5.73 10.62
N GLN A 64 4.55 -5.23 10.89
CA GLN A 64 3.96 -5.21 12.23
C GLN A 64 3.62 -6.61 12.76
N LEU A 65 3.28 -7.57 11.89
CA LEU A 65 3.09 -8.98 12.28
C LEU A 65 4.42 -9.71 12.56
N GLY A 66 5.56 -9.07 12.32
CA GLY A 66 6.89 -9.68 12.45
C GLY A 66 7.30 -10.52 11.22
N ASP A 67 6.51 -10.49 10.15
CA ASP A 67 6.81 -11.17 8.89
C ASP A 67 7.71 -10.30 8.01
N VAL A 68 8.92 -10.05 8.54
CA VAL A 68 9.89 -9.11 7.96
C VAL A 68 10.40 -9.57 6.60
N ASP A 69 10.53 -10.87 6.39
CA ASP A 69 11.03 -11.41 5.11
C ASP A 69 9.98 -11.26 4.00
N CYS A 70 8.70 -11.51 4.30
CA CYS A 70 7.61 -11.22 3.37
C CYS A 70 7.55 -9.72 3.03
N ALA A 71 7.60 -8.85 4.05
CA ALA A 71 7.59 -7.41 3.86
C ALA A 71 8.75 -6.93 2.94
N LYS A 72 9.97 -7.45 3.14
CA LYS A 72 11.13 -7.13 2.27
C LYS A 72 10.95 -7.63 0.85
N HIS A 73 10.43 -8.86 0.69
CA HIS A 73 10.18 -9.44 -0.62
C HIS A 73 9.15 -8.61 -1.40
N GLN A 74 8.01 -8.32 -0.78
CA GLN A 74 6.95 -7.50 -1.35
C GLN A 74 7.45 -6.08 -1.68
N PHE A 75 8.27 -5.48 -0.80
CA PHE A 75 8.85 -4.17 -1.08
C PHE A 75 9.76 -4.17 -2.32
N THR A 76 10.57 -5.21 -2.48
CA THR A 76 11.45 -5.36 -3.64
C THR A 76 10.63 -5.51 -4.93
N GLN A 77 9.56 -6.31 -4.90
CA GLN A 77 8.65 -6.48 -6.04
C GLN A 77 7.94 -5.17 -6.39
N LEU A 78 7.41 -4.46 -5.38
CA LEU A 78 6.72 -3.19 -5.57
C LEU A 78 7.64 -2.13 -6.19
N LYS A 79 8.89 -2.02 -5.72
CA LYS A 79 9.89 -1.12 -6.32
C LYS A 79 10.20 -1.46 -7.78
N ALA A 80 10.30 -2.75 -8.10
CA ALA A 80 10.54 -3.18 -9.47
C ALA A 80 9.35 -2.85 -10.38
N GLN A 81 8.13 -3.07 -9.91
CA GLN A 81 6.89 -2.76 -10.63
C GLN A 81 6.74 -1.26 -10.90
N LEU A 82 7.04 -0.40 -9.92
CA LEU A 82 6.86 1.05 -10.03
C LEU A 82 8.02 1.77 -10.70
N LYS A 83 9.06 1.05 -11.14
CA LYS A 83 10.25 1.64 -11.74
C LYS A 83 9.90 2.40 -13.01
N GLY A 84 10.21 3.70 -13.02
CA GLY A 84 9.97 4.58 -14.18
C GLY A 84 8.59 5.25 -14.19
N HIS A 85 7.72 4.94 -13.23
CA HIS A 85 6.45 5.64 -13.07
C HIS A 85 6.62 6.90 -12.21
N ALA A 86 5.95 7.99 -12.61
CA ALA A 86 5.80 9.16 -11.77
C ALA A 86 4.76 8.85 -10.68
N LEU A 87 5.16 9.03 -9.42
CA LEU A 87 4.30 8.82 -8.26
C LEU A 87 3.85 10.17 -7.70
N SER A 88 2.66 10.21 -7.09
CA SER A 88 2.22 11.35 -6.29
C SER A 88 3.16 11.59 -5.11
N ALA A 89 3.18 12.81 -4.58
CA ALA A 89 4.05 13.17 -3.44
C ALA A 89 3.81 12.25 -2.23
N LEU A 90 2.55 11.94 -1.92
CA LEU A 90 2.18 11.04 -0.83
C LEU A 90 2.70 9.62 -1.07
N ALA A 91 2.58 9.10 -2.29
CA ALA A 91 3.09 7.78 -2.65
C ALA A 91 4.62 7.72 -2.55
N GLN A 92 5.33 8.76 -2.99
CA GLN A 92 6.78 8.86 -2.85
C GLN A 92 7.21 8.89 -1.39
N GLU A 93 6.49 9.65 -0.55
CA GLU A 93 6.76 9.74 0.88
C GLU A 93 6.61 8.37 1.54
N GLN A 94 5.51 7.65 1.30
CA GLN A 94 5.29 6.30 1.85
C GLN A 94 6.37 5.31 1.41
N MET A 95 6.76 5.32 0.13
CA MET A 95 7.85 4.48 -0.36
C MET A 95 9.18 4.83 0.30
N THR A 96 9.47 6.12 0.51
CA THR A 96 10.68 6.58 1.20
C THR A 96 10.69 6.15 2.66
N GLN A 97 9.54 6.17 3.35
CA GLN A 97 9.42 5.69 4.72
C GLN A 97 9.74 4.19 4.81
N LEU A 98 9.30 3.38 3.85
CA LEU A 98 9.64 1.96 3.78
C LEU A 98 11.15 1.72 3.57
N GLU A 99 11.84 2.56 2.79
CA GLU A 99 13.29 2.46 2.57
C GLU A 99 14.11 2.74 3.82
N ARG A 100 13.62 3.61 4.70
CA ARG A 100 14.29 3.93 5.97
C ARG A 100 14.20 2.80 7.00
N GLY A 101 13.36 1.79 6.75
CA GLY A 101 13.29 0.54 7.48
C GLY A 101 12.40 0.56 8.72
N PRO A 102 11.99 -0.62 9.21
CA PRO A 102 11.02 -0.78 10.32
C PRO A 102 11.54 -0.34 11.70
N ALA A 103 12.71 0.30 11.79
CA ALA A 103 13.30 0.77 13.05
C ALA A 103 12.52 1.95 13.68
N GLU A 104 11.72 2.69 12.89
CA GLU A 104 10.89 3.79 13.39
C GLU A 104 9.43 3.41 13.68
N LEU A 105 8.99 2.20 13.30
CA LEU A 105 7.64 1.68 13.63
C LEU A 105 7.44 1.36 15.12
N LYS A 106 8.44 1.64 15.99
CA LYS A 106 8.41 1.44 17.44
C LYS A 106 8.15 2.72 18.26
N ARG A 107 7.74 3.84 17.63
CA ARG A 107 7.57 5.13 18.33
C ARG A 107 6.23 5.83 18.08
N ILE A 108 5.15 5.07 18.00
CA ILE A 108 3.79 5.61 18.22
C ILE A 108 3.11 4.74 19.27
#